data_AF-A0A2V9F867-F1
#
_entry.id   AF-A0A2V9F867-F1
#
_cell.length_a   1.000
_cell.length_b   1.000
_cell.length_c   1.000
_cell.angle_alpha   90.00
_cell.angle_beta   90.00
_cell.angle_gamma   90.00
#
_symmetry.space_group_name_H-M   'P 1'
#
loop_
_entity.id
_entity.type
_entity.pdbx_description
1 polymer ?
#
loop_
_entity_poly.entity_id
_entity_poly.type
_entity_poly.pdbx_seq_one_letter_code
_entity_poly.pdbx_strand_id
1 'polypeptide(L)'
;TRLQQISDGLLNLNQGTLYPALVRLEQYGWIKGRWSKTESGREARFYAITVVGQKALRAETEHWRRTSQLIERLLVERARA
;
A
#
# COMPACT_ATOMS: atom_id res chain seq x y z
N THR A 1 -9.05 0.74 -10.37
CA THR A 1 -9.21 1.00 -8.91
C THR A 1 -8.75 2.42 -8.60
N ARG A 2 -9.05 3.01 -7.42
CA ARG A 2 -8.52 4.34 -7.05
C ARG A 2 -6.99 4.41 -7.11
N LEU A 3 -6.31 3.33 -6.72
CA LEU A 3 -4.85 3.20 -6.83
C LEU A 3 -4.37 3.29 -8.28
N GLN A 4 -4.99 2.55 -9.19
CA GLN A 4 -4.66 2.58 -10.61
C GLN A 4 -4.88 3.97 -11.23
N GLN A 5 -5.91 4.69 -10.79
CA GLN A 5 -6.18 6.07 -11.23
C GLN A 5 -5.10 7.03 -10.73
N ILE A 6 -4.67 6.91 -9.47
CA ILE A 6 -3.62 7.77 -8.90
C ILE A 6 -2.25 7.47 -9.55
N SER A 7 -2.02 6.23 -9.97
CA SER A 7 -0.76 5.81 -10.59
C SER A 7 -0.71 6.04 -12.10
N ASP A 8 -1.69 6.72 -12.71
CA ASP A 8 -1.82 6.85 -14.17
C ASP A 8 -1.71 5.51 -14.93
N GLY A 9 -2.30 4.45 -14.35
CA GLY A 9 -2.24 3.11 -14.92
C GLY A 9 -0.91 2.36 -14.76
N LEU A 10 0.15 3.00 -14.26
CA LEU A 10 1.46 2.38 -14.05
C LEU A 10 1.44 1.25 -13.00
N LEU A 11 0.47 1.29 -12.09
CA LEU A 11 0.33 0.31 -11.02
C LEU A 11 -0.93 -0.52 -11.24
N ASN A 12 -0.74 -1.73 -11.78
CA ASN A 12 -1.79 -2.72 -11.95
C ASN A 12 -1.69 -3.80 -10.87
N LEU A 13 -2.52 -3.68 -9.83
CA LEU A 13 -2.62 -4.71 -8.79
C LEU A 13 -3.63 -5.77 -9.22
N ASN A 14 -3.13 -6.95 -9.57
CA ASN A 14 -3.96 -8.13 -9.70
C ASN A 14 -4.34 -8.68 -8.30
N GLN A 15 -5.36 -9.55 -8.27
CA GLN A 15 -5.80 -10.18 -7.02
C GLN A 15 -4.70 -11.04 -6.36
N GLY A 16 -3.85 -11.68 -7.16
CA GLY A 16 -2.74 -12.50 -6.67
C GLY A 16 -1.66 -11.73 -5.90
N THR A 17 -1.50 -10.42 -6.16
CA THR A 17 -0.59 -9.55 -5.41
C THR A 17 -1.30 -8.90 -4.20
N LEU A 18 -2.58 -8.54 -4.36
CA LEU A 18 -3.33 -7.81 -3.34
C LEU A 18 -3.62 -8.65 -2.10
N TYR A 19 -4.12 -9.88 -2.27
CA TYR A 19 -4.54 -10.70 -1.13
C TYR A 19 -3.38 -11.07 -0.20
N PRO A 20 -2.20 -11.52 -0.69
CA PRO A 20 -1.06 -11.77 0.18
C PRO A 20 -0.57 -10.52 0.91
N ALA A 21 -0.68 -9.34 0.31
CA ALA A 21 -0.34 -8.08 0.98
C ALA A 21 -1.32 -7.78 2.13
N LEU A 22 -2.63 -7.95 1.92
CA LEU A 22 -3.64 -7.76 2.95
C LEU A 22 -3.45 -8.75 4.12
N VAL A 23 -3.15 -10.02 3.82
CA VAL A 23 -2.85 -11.03 4.85
C VAL A 23 -1.65 -10.63 5.70
N ARG A 24 -0.54 -10.19 5.09
CA ARG A 24 0.64 -9.72 5.84
C ARG A 24 0.33 -8.50 6.71
N LEU A 25 -0.40 -7.54 6.16
CA LEU A 25 -0.81 -6.34 6.90
C LEU A 25 -1.72 -6.66 8.09
N GLU A 26 -2.59 -7.66 7.98
CA GLU A 26 -3.38 -8.17 9.11
C GLU A 26 -2.52 -8.92 10.13
N GLN A 27 -1.58 -9.76 9.68
CA GLN A 27 -0.65 -10.48 10.56
C GLN A 27 0.23 -9.53 11.38
N TYR A 28 0.66 -8.40 10.80
CA TYR A 28 1.36 -7.34 11.52
C TYR A 28 0.44 -6.49 12.42
N GLY A 29 -0.88 -6.72 12.38
CA GLY A 29 -1.87 -5.92 13.10
C GLY A 29 -2.02 -4.50 12.57
N TRP A 30 -1.52 -4.20 11.37
CA TRP A 30 -1.58 -2.87 10.76
C TRP A 30 -2.95 -2.56 10.17
N ILE A 31 -3.67 -3.58 9.74
CA ILE A 31 -5.07 -3.47 9.33
C ILE A 31 -5.91 -4.52 10.07
N LYS A 32 -7.22 -4.29 10.09
CA LYS A 32 -8.23 -5.23 10.57
C LYS A 32 -9.29 -5.45 9.51
N GLY A 33 -9.64 -6.70 9.26
CA GLY A 33 -10.75 -7.10 8.40
C GLY A 33 -12.04 -7.33 9.19
N ARG A 34 -13.17 -6.92 8.62
CA ARG A 34 -14.52 -7.23 9.10
C ARG A 34 -15.38 -7.70 7.94
N TRP A 35 -16.06 -8.83 8.12
CA TRP A 35 -17.11 -9.25 7.19
C TRP A 35 -18.33 -8.35 7.34
N SER A 36 -18.82 -7.83 6.22
CA SER A 36 -20.04 -7.04 6.15
C SER A 36 -20.78 -7.34 4.85
N LYS A 37 -22.09 -7.09 4.84
CA LYS A 37 -22.87 -7.17 3.62
C LYS A 37 -22.67 -5.89 2.81
N THR A 38 -22.51 -6.04 1.51
CA THR A 38 -22.58 -4.93 0.54
C THR A 38 -24.03 -4.46 0.42
N GLU A 39 -24.25 -3.30 -0.20
CA GLU A 39 -25.59 -2.78 -0.53
C GLU A 39 -26.39 -3.77 -1.40
N SER A 40 -25.70 -4.59 -2.20
CA SER A 40 -26.28 -5.67 -3.00
C SER A 40 -26.52 -6.98 -2.24
N GLY A 41 -26.30 -7.00 -0.92
CA GLY A 41 -26.52 -8.17 -0.05
C GLY A 41 -25.44 -9.25 -0.11
N ARG A 42 -24.35 -9.04 -0.86
CA ARG A 42 -23.22 -9.98 -0.93
C ARG A 42 -22.30 -9.81 0.27
N GLU A 43 -21.74 -10.89 0.78
CA GLU A 43 -20.72 -10.80 1.82
C GLU A 43 -19.39 -10.35 1.23
N ALA A 44 -18.79 -9.33 1.85
CA ALA A 44 -17.48 -8.83 1.51
C ALA A 44 -16.67 -8.58 2.78
N ARG A 45 -15.35 -8.75 2.68
CA ARG A 45 -14.43 -8.43 3.76
C ARG A 45 -13.92 -7.00 3.57
N PHE A 46 -14.24 -6.14 4.52
CA PHE A 46 -13.81 -4.74 4.54
C PHE A 46 -12.62 -4.59 5.48
N TYR A 47 -11.60 -3.87 5.03
CA TYR A 47 -10.38 -3.65 5.80
C TYR A 47 -10.29 -2.19 6.25
N ALA A 48 -9.83 -1.99 7.47
CA ALA A 48 -9.54 -0.67 8.02
C ALA A 48 -8.16 -0.65 8.67
N ILE A 49 -7.44 0.45 8.51
CA ILE A 49 -6.14 0.65 9.17
C ILE A 49 -6.33 0.77 10.69
N THR A 50 -5.43 0.18 11.46
CA THR A 50 -5.41 0.27 12.93
C THR A 50 -4.56 1.46 13.38
N VAL A 51 -4.61 1.80 14.68
CA VAL A 51 -3.74 2.83 15.27
C VAL A 51 -2.26 2.44 15.12
N VAL A 52 -1.93 1.16 15.29
CA VAL A 52 -0.57 0.64 15.07
C VAL A 52 -0.19 0.76 13.59
N GLY A 53 -1.10 0.40 12.68
CA GLY A 53 -0.89 0.55 11.24
C GLY A 53 -0.67 1.99 10.81
N GLN A 54 -1.35 2.97 11.41
CA GLN A 54 -1.10 4.38 11.11
C GLN A 54 0.31 4.83 11.53
N LYS A 55 0.82 4.33 12.66
CA LYS A 55 2.20 4.60 13.09
C LYS A 55 3.21 3.97 12.13
N ALA A 56 2.99 2.70 11.76
CA ALA A 56 3.82 2.00 10.80
C ALA A 56 3.81 2.67 9.42
N LEU A 57 2.64 3.06 8.92
CA LEU A 57 2.50 3.76 7.65
C LEU A 57 3.33 5.04 7.61
N ARG A 58 3.32 5.83 8.68
CA ARG A 58 4.18 7.04 8.77
C ARG A 58 5.66 6.68 8.68
N ALA A 59 6.11 5.70 9.46
CA ALA A 59 7.51 5.27 9.45
C ALA A 59 7.95 4.74 8.07
N GLU A 60 7.15 3.88 7.44
CA GLU A 60 7.41 3.34 6.11
C GLU A 60 7.41 4.42 5.03
N THR A 61 6.51 5.40 5.13
CA THR A 61 6.48 6.54 4.19
C THR A 61 7.76 7.37 4.29
N GLU A 62 8.22 7.66 5.51
CA GLU A 62 9.48 8.41 5.72
C GLU A 62 10.72 7.60 5.32
N HIS A 63 10.69 6.28 5.49
CA HIS A 63 11.75 5.41 4.99
C HIS A 63 11.77 5.41 3.45
N TRP A 64 10.63 5.20 2.81
CA TRP A 64 10.49 5.20 1.36
C TRP A 64 10.98 6.51 0.73
N ARG A 65 10.52 7.65 1.26
CA ARG A 65 10.94 8.99 0.76
C ARG A 65 12.45 9.16 0.79
N ARG A 66 13.11 8.78 1.88
CA ARG A 66 14.57 8.87 2.01
C ARG A 66 15.27 7.98 0.97
N THR A 67 14.82 6.74 0.83
CA THR A 67 15.40 5.79 -0.14
C THR A 67 15.21 6.27 -1.58
N SER A 68 14.00 6.71 -1.95
CA SER A 68 13.73 7.25 -3.29
C SER A 68 14.59 8.47 -3.59
N GLN A 69 14.70 9.42 -2.65
CA GLN A 69 15.56 10.60 -2.83
C GLN A 69 17.03 10.22 -3.04
N LEU A 70 17.53 9.21 -2.32
CA LEU A 70 18.90 8.73 -2.49
C LEU A 70 19.11 8.13 -3.90
N ILE A 71 18.17 7.30 -4.37
CA ILE A 71 18.22 6.71 -5.70
C ILE A 71 18.19 7.81 -6.78
N GLU A 72 17.28 8.78 -6.66
CA GLU A 72 17.18 9.90 -7.59
C GLU A 72 18.49 10.70 -7.69
N ARG A 73 19.13 10.98 -6.54
CA ARG A 73 20.43 11.67 -6.53
C ARG A 73 21.52 10.87 -7.25
N LEU A 74 21.57 9.56 -7.02
CA LEU A 74 22.55 8.68 -7.68
C LEU A 74 22.33 8.61 -9.20
N LEU A 75 21.08 8.61 -9.66
CA LEU A 75 20.76 8.61 -11.08
C LEU A 75 21.19 9.92 -11.78
N VAL A 76 21.00 11.07 -11.13
CA VAL A 76 21.41 12.38 -11.67
C VAL A 76 22.93 12.51 -11.74
N GLU A 77 23.66 12.09 -10.71
CA GLU A 77 25.13 12.14 -10.72
C GLU A 77 25.74 11.28 -11.83
N ARG A 78 25.17 10.09 -12.08
CA ARG A 78 25.63 9.21 -13.17
C ARG A 78 25.34 9.78 -14.56
N ALA A 79 24.34 10.64 -14.72
CA ALA A 79 24.05 11.30 -16.00
C ALA A 79 24.97 12.50 -16.28
N ARG A 80 25.71 12.98 -15.28
CA ARG A 80 26.67 14.10 -15.41
C ARG A 80 28.10 13.65 -15.65
N ALA A 81 28.41 12.37 -15.39
CA ALA A 81 29.69 11.72 -15.65
C ALA A 81 29.69 11.06 -17.04
#